data_AF-A0A7K2VQ74-F1
#
_entry.id   AF-A0A7K2VQ74-F1
#
_cell.length_a   1.000
_cell.length_b   1.000
_cell.length_c   1.000
_cell.angle_alpha   90.00
_cell.angle_beta   90.00
_cell.angle_gamma   90.00
#
_symmetry.space_group_name_H-M   'P 1'
#
loop_
_entity.id
_entity.type
_entity.pdbx_description
1 polymer ?
#
loop_
_entity_poly.entity_id
_entity_poly.type
_entity_poly.pdbx_seq_one_letter_code
_entity_poly.pdbx_strand_id
1 'polypeptide(L)'
;MTAVTTSSPPTPALVDVVLPCLDEAEALPWVLARIPAGWRAIVVDNGSTDASAEVARALGATVVREERRGFGAACHAGLLAATADLVCFCDCDASLDPSLLVPFIEEVRAGGADLVLGRRRPQGRGSWPAHARAGNLA
;
A
#
# COMPACT_ATOMS: atom_id res chain seq x y z
N MET A 1 -30.56 -5.78 22.57
CA MET A 1 -30.07 -5.34 21.25
C MET A 1 -29.92 -3.84 21.34
N THR A 2 -28.69 -3.36 21.50
CA THR A 2 -28.43 -1.93 21.75
C THR A 2 -27.29 -1.53 20.84
N ALA A 3 -27.62 -0.84 19.76
CA ALA A 3 -26.65 -0.21 18.88
C ALA A 3 -26.05 0.99 19.62
N VAL A 4 -24.74 0.96 19.84
CA VAL A 4 -23.98 2.12 20.32
C VAL A 4 -23.55 2.89 19.07
N THR A 5 -24.23 3.99 18.79
CA THR A 5 -23.80 4.95 17.77
C THR A 5 -22.75 5.85 18.43
N THR A 6 -21.52 5.79 17.95
CA THR A 6 -20.55 6.88 18.18
C THR A 6 -20.24 7.49 16.82
N SER A 7 -20.62 8.75 16.62
CA SER A 7 -20.06 9.54 15.52
C SER A 7 -18.97 10.44 16.11
N SER A 8 -17.77 10.33 15.55
CA SER A 8 -16.74 11.36 15.68
C SER A 8 -16.83 12.29 14.47
N PRO A 9 -16.44 13.57 14.60
CA PRO A 9 -16.39 14.49 13.46
C PRO A 9 -15.36 13.99 12.44
N PRO A 10 -15.61 14.09 11.12
CA PRO A 10 -14.62 13.70 10.15
C PRO A 10 -13.50 14.74 10.14
N THR A 11 -12.39 14.44 10.81
CA THR A 11 -11.06 14.86 10.34
C THR A 11 -11.01 14.51 8.85
N PRO A 12 -10.44 15.34 7.94
CA PRO A 12 -10.25 14.90 6.55
C PRO A 12 -9.59 13.53 6.60
N ALA A 13 -10.31 12.49 6.18
CA ALA A 13 -9.94 11.11 6.44
C ALA A 13 -8.62 10.85 5.73
N LEU A 14 -7.52 10.95 6.48
CA LEU A 14 -6.19 10.57 6.07
C LEU A 14 -6.28 9.09 5.70
N VAL A 15 -5.81 8.74 4.51
CA VAL A 15 -5.62 7.35 4.09
C VAL A 15 -4.15 7.03 4.28
N ASP A 16 -3.84 5.90 4.91
CA ASP A 16 -2.48 5.39 4.98
C ASP A 16 -2.23 4.37 3.88
N VAL A 17 -1.11 4.52 3.16
CA VAL A 17 -0.62 3.52 2.22
C VAL A 17 0.62 2.87 2.82
N VAL A 18 0.49 1.62 3.23
CA VAL A 18 1.60 0.79 3.68
C VAL A 18 2.35 0.27 2.45
N LEU A 19 3.64 0.56 2.40
CA LEU A 19 4.57 0.23 1.33
C LEU A 19 5.70 -0.65 1.88
N PRO A 20 5.55 -1.99 1.89
CA PRO A 20 6.66 -2.89 2.18
C PRO A 20 7.82 -2.64 1.22
N CYS A 21 9.03 -2.49 1.75
CA CYS A 21 10.19 -2.05 0.99
C CYS A 21 11.43 -2.89 1.35
N LEU A 22 12.14 -3.37 0.32
CA LEU A 22 13.42 -4.07 0.43
C LEU A 22 14.23 -3.80 -0.84
N ASP A 23 15.25 -2.94 -0.75
CA ASP A 23 16.13 -2.59 -1.87
C ASP A 23 15.40 -1.95 -3.08
N GLU A 24 14.51 -0.98 -2.82
CA GLU A 24 13.66 -0.32 -3.83
C GLU A 24 14.01 1.17 -4.03
N ALA A 25 15.25 1.59 -3.79
CA ALA A 25 15.67 3.00 -3.86
C ALA A 25 15.36 3.65 -5.22
N GLU A 26 15.46 2.88 -6.31
CA GLU A 26 15.19 3.35 -7.67
C GLU A 26 13.69 3.54 -7.96
N ALA A 27 12.83 2.70 -7.37
CA ALA A 27 11.38 2.72 -7.61
C ALA A 27 10.66 3.78 -6.76
N LEU A 28 11.18 4.04 -5.55
CA LEU A 28 10.60 4.97 -4.57
C LEU A 28 10.21 6.35 -5.13
N PRO A 29 11.03 7.05 -5.93
CA PRO A 29 10.62 8.33 -6.53
C PRO A 29 9.37 8.22 -7.40
N TRP A 30 9.23 7.13 -8.18
CA TRP A 30 8.08 6.93 -9.05
C TRP A 30 6.82 6.59 -8.25
N VAL A 31 6.96 5.74 -7.22
CA VAL A 31 5.86 5.28 -6.35
C VAL A 31 5.34 6.43 -5.50
N LEU A 32 6.22 7.11 -4.77
CA LEU A 32 5.83 8.17 -3.84
C LEU A 32 5.23 9.39 -4.54
N ALA A 33 5.71 9.72 -5.75
CA ALA A 33 5.12 10.80 -6.56
C ALA A 33 3.68 10.53 -7.04
N ARG A 34 3.22 9.27 -6.96
CA ARG A 34 1.87 8.84 -7.39
C ARG A 34 0.92 8.54 -6.24
N ILE A 35 1.39 8.68 -5.00
CA ILE A 35 0.51 8.61 -3.83
C ILE A 35 -0.51 9.77 -3.94
N PRO A 36 -1.83 9.49 -3.86
CA PRO A 36 -2.84 10.53 -3.99
C PRO A 36 -2.65 11.66 -2.98
N ALA A 37 -2.98 12.89 -3.39
CA ALA A 37 -2.87 14.04 -2.52
C ALA A 37 -3.72 13.86 -1.24
N GLY A 38 -3.13 14.20 -0.09
CA GLY A 38 -3.78 14.03 1.22
C GLY A 38 -3.67 12.62 1.82
N TRP A 39 -3.02 11.68 1.13
CA TRP A 39 -2.72 10.35 1.66
C TRP A 39 -1.31 10.34 2.24
N ARG A 40 -1.08 9.51 3.26
CA ARG A 40 0.22 9.36 3.92
C ARG A 40 0.87 8.04 3.50
N ALA A 41 2.10 8.13 3.01
CA ALA A 41 2.90 6.95 2.70
C ALA A 41 3.65 6.47 3.94
N ILE A 42 3.50 5.19 4.27
CA ILE A 42 4.25 4.48 5.31
C ILE A 42 5.14 3.46 4.62
N VAL A 43 6.40 3.82 4.39
CA VAL A 43 7.41 2.93 3.82
C VAL A 43 8.00 2.08 4.94
N VAL A 44 7.88 0.77 4.82
CA VAL A 44 8.39 -0.17 5.81
C VAL A 44 9.67 -0.80 5.26
N ASP A 45 10.82 -0.25 5.66
CA ASP A 45 12.13 -0.80 5.33
C ASP A 45 12.35 -2.11 6.09
N ASN A 46 12.37 -3.22 5.34
CA ASN A 46 12.45 -4.57 5.87
C ASN A 46 13.82 -5.21 5.67
N GLY A 47 14.86 -4.41 5.91
CA GLY A 47 16.26 -4.82 5.86
C GLY A 47 16.92 -4.53 4.51
N SER A 48 16.62 -3.37 3.92
CA SER A 48 17.33 -2.89 2.74
C SER A 48 18.82 -2.70 3.03
N THR A 49 19.61 -2.95 2.00
CA THR A 49 21.07 -2.76 1.94
C THR A 49 21.46 -1.58 1.06
N ASP A 50 20.50 -1.04 0.29
CA ASP A 50 20.62 0.19 -0.48
C ASP A 50 20.15 1.44 0.30
N ALA A 51 19.95 2.56 -0.41
CA ALA A 51 19.52 3.83 0.16
C ALA A 51 17.99 4.00 0.29
N SER A 52 17.20 2.92 0.25
CA SER A 52 15.73 2.98 0.22
C SER A 52 15.14 3.81 1.35
N ALA A 53 15.60 3.59 2.58
CA ALA A 53 15.09 4.30 3.75
C ALA A 53 15.40 5.80 3.70
N GLU A 54 16.59 6.19 3.23
CA GLU A 54 17.00 7.58 3.06
C GLU A 54 16.18 8.27 1.97
N VAL A 55 16.03 7.62 0.82
CA VAL A 55 15.24 8.13 -0.32
C VAL A 55 13.79 8.34 0.09
N ALA A 56 13.18 7.36 0.76
CA ALA A 56 11.80 7.45 1.24
C ALA A 56 11.59 8.64 2.20
N ARG A 57 12.50 8.84 3.18
CA ARG A 57 12.43 9.98 4.10
C ARG A 57 12.59 11.32 3.36
N ALA A 58 13.54 11.40 2.44
CA ALA A 58 13.79 12.62 1.66
C ALA A 58 12.58 13.03 0.81
N LEU A 59 11.77 12.06 0.38
CA LEU A 59 10.53 12.26 -0.37
C LEU A 59 9.29 12.47 0.51
N GLY A 60 9.47 12.56 1.84
CA GLY A 60 8.40 12.89 2.78
C GLY A 60 7.55 11.70 3.25
N ALA A 61 7.98 10.46 3.00
CA ALA A 61 7.32 9.28 3.55
C ALA A 61 7.66 9.10 5.04
N THR A 62 6.70 8.56 5.79
CA THR A 62 6.98 7.99 7.12
C THR A 62 7.72 6.68 6.93
N VAL A 63 8.93 6.56 7.49
CA VAL A 63 9.71 5.32 7.38
C VAL A 63 9.67 4.54 8.69
N VAL A 64 9.20 3.31 8.61
CA VAL A 64 9.20 2.31 9.69
C VAL A 64 10.27 1.29 9.38
N ARG A 65 11.09 0.93 10.37
CA ARG A 65 12.07 -0.15 10.24
C ARG A 65 11.47 -1.43 10.83
N GLU A 66 11.52 -2.53 10.09
CA GLU A 66 11.13 -3.86 10.57
C GLU A 66 12.33 -4.81 10.49
N GLU A 67 12.80 -5.27 11.65
CA GLU A 67 13.98 -6.12 11.77
C GLU A 67 13.75 -7.56 11.30
N ARG A 68 12.52 -8.07 11.44
CA ARG A 68 12.14 -9.40 10.98
C ARG A 68 11.87 -9.34 9.48
N ARG A 69 12.78 -9.88 8.69
CA ARG A 69 12.58 -10.02 7.23
C ARG A 69 11.33 -10.85 6.90
N GLY A 70 10.61 -10.41 5.88
CA GLY A 70 9.45 -11.07 5.30
C GLY A 70 8.33 -10.08 5.01
N PHE A 71 7.72 -10.22 3.83
CA PHE A 71 6.62 -9.35 3.37
C PHE A 71 5.52 -9.17 4.41
N GLY A 72 5.05 -10.27 5.02
CA GLY A 72 4.02 -10.21 6.05
C GLY A 72 4.45 -9.46 7.31
N ALA A 73 5.72 -9.52 7.71
CA ALA A 73 6.24 -8.77 8.85
C ALA A 73 6.25 -7.26 8.54
N ALA A 74 6.70 -6.89 7.35
CA ALA A 74 6.66 -5.50 6.88
C ALA A 74 5.22 -4.95 6.80
N CYS A 75 4.28 -5.70 6.21
CA CYS A 75 2.87 -5.33 6.18
C CYS A 75 2.29 -5.14 7.58
N HIS A 76 2.59 -6.07 8.50
CA HIS A 76 2.12 -6.00 9.88
C HIS A 76 2.66 -4.78 10.62
N ALA A 77 3.97 -4.51 10.51
CA ALA A 77 4.60 -3.34 11.12
C ALA A 77 4.03 -2.02 10.57
N GLY A 78 3.81 -1.95 9.26
CA GLY A 78 3.17 -0.80 8.62
C GLY A 78 1.72 -0.59 9.09
N LEU A 79 0.96 -1.67 9.21
CA LEU A 79 -0.41 -1.60 9.73
C LEU A 79 -0.46 -1.12 11.19
N LEU A 80 0.48 -1.56 12.04
CA LEU A 80 0.59 -1.08 13.41
C LEU A 80 1.01 0.40 13.52
N ALA A 81 1.73 0.91 12.53
CA ALA A 81 2.11 2.31 12.44
C ALA A 81 1.01 3.20 11.82
N ALA A 82 0.05 2.60 11.12
CA ALA A 82 -1.07 3.31 10.53
C ALA A 82 -1.99 3.88 11.63
N THR A 83 -2.51 5.07 11.37
CA THR A 83 -3.45 5.78 12.25
C THR A 83 -4.69 6.26 11.51
N ALA A 84 -4.73 6.05 10.19
CA ALA A 84 -5.90 6.28 9.35
C ALA A 84 -7.01 5.25 9.62
N ASP A 85 -8.26 5.67 9.45
CA ASP A 85 -9.41 4.75 9.46
C ASP A 85 -9.41 3.83 8.22
N LEU A 86 -8.74 4.25 7.15
CA LEU A 86 -8.63 3.52 5.90
C LEU A 86 -7.16 3.28 5.58
N VAL A 87 -6.80 2.00 5.39
CA VAL A 87 -5.43 1.57 5.11
C VAL A 87 -5.38 0.79 3.81
N CYS A 88 -4.46 1.16 2.92
CA CYS A 88 -4.12 0.41 1.72
C CYS A 88 -2.75 -0.26 1.86
N PHE A 89 -2.56 -1.33 1.10
CA PHE A 89 -1.26 -1.95 0.89
C PHE A 89 -0.91 -1.84 -0.59
N CYS A 90 0.33 -1.44 -0.88
CA CYS A 90 0.88 -1.42 -2.23
C CYS A 90 2.37 -1.77 -2.17
N ASP A 91 2.86 -2.53 -3.14
CA ASP A 91 4.29 -2.84 -3.20
C ASP A 91 5.07 -1.58 -3.58
N CYS A 92 6.32 -1.49 -3.10
CA CYS A 92 7.19 -0.34 -3.32
C CYS A 92 8.08 -0.45 -4.58
N ASP A 93 7.79 -1.41 -5.47
CA ASP A 93 8.61 -1.83 -6.62
C ASP A 93 8.16 -1.23 -7.98
N ALA A 94 7.23 -0.28 -7.95
CA ALA A 94 6.59 0.32 -9.13
C ALA A 94 5.81 -0.67 -10.03
N SER A 95 5.52 -1.89 -9.57
CA SER A 95 4.71 -2.86 -10.31
C SER A 95 3.20 -2.56 -10.30
N LEU A 96 2.77 -1.66 -9.41
CA LEU A 96 1.41 -1.12 -9.31
C LEU A 96 1.47 0.41 -9.15
N ASP A 97 0.62 1.11 -9.90
CA ASP A 97 0.42 2.56 -9.72
C ASP A 97 -0.46 2.81 -8.47
N PRO A 98 0.04 3.46 -7.40
CA PRO A 98 -0.73 3.71 -6.19
C PRO A 98 -1.99 4.55 -6.42
N SER A 99 -2.05 5.34 -7.49
CA SER A 99 -3.26 6.11 -7.83
C SER A 99 -4.47 5.22 -8.16
N LEU A 100 -4.24 3.95 -8.51
CA LEU A 100 -5.30 2.96 -8.75
C LEU A 100 -6.00 2.50 -7.47
N LEU A 101 -5.48 2.85 -6.28
CA LEU A 101 -6.11 2.54 -5.00
C LEU A 101 -7.31 3.44 -4.68
N VAL A 102 -7.42 4.62 -5.32
CA VAL A 102 -8.52 5.57 -5.08
C VAL A 102 -9.90 4.92 -5.18
N PRO A 103 -10.28 4.23 -6.27
CA PRO A 103 -11.59 3.58 -6.35
C PRO A 103 -11.82 2.51 -5.28
N PHE A 104 -10.76 1.89 -4.73
CA PHE A 104 -10.91 0.85 -3.72
C PHE A 104 -11.25 1.48 -2.37
N ILE A 105 -10.59 2.59 -2.05
CA ILE A 105 -10.88 3.38 -0.87
C ILE A 105 -12.29 3.97 -0.92
N GLU A 106 -12.74 4.44 -2.08
CA GLU A 106 -14.11 4.96 -2.21
C GLU A 106 -15.17 3.88 -1.99
N GLU A 107 -14.96 2.64 -2.45
CA GLU A 107 -15.87 1.52 -2.19
C GLU A 107 -15.97 1.19 -0.69
N VAL A 108 -14.83 1.14 0.01
CA VAL A 108 -14.81 0.90 1.47
C VAL A 108 -15.44 2.07 2.22
N ARG A 109 -15.10 3.30 1.85
CA ARG A 109 -15.64 4.52 2.44
C ARG A 109 -17.16 4.63 2.28
N ALA A 110 -17.69 4.20 1.15
CA ALA A 110 -19.14 4.18 0.89
C ALA A 110 -19.87 3.08 1.69
N GLY A 111 -19.15 2.21 2.40
CA GLY A 111 -19.72 1.08 3.13
C GLY A 111 -20.17 -0.06 2.23
N GLY A 112 -19.70 -0.12 0.98
CA GLY A 112 -20.00 -1.20 0.05
C GLY A 112 -19.28 -2.51 0.38
N ALA A 113 -18.10 -2.41 1.01
CA ALA A 113 -17.32 -3.54 1.50
C ALA A 113 -16.40 -3.14 2.66
N ASP A 114 -16.09 -4.08 3.56
CA ASP A 114 -15.07 -3.88 4.60
C ASP A 114 -13.62 -4.08 4.08
N LEU A 115 -13.47 -4.83 2.98
CA LEU A 115 -12.19 -5.15 2.35
C LEU A 115 -12.36 -5.26 0.83
N VAL A 116 -11.48 -4.58 0.10
CA VAL A 116 -11.41 -4.64 -1.37
C VAL A 116 -10.05 -5.16 -1.80
N LEU A 117 -10.05 -6.15 -2.70
CA LEU A 117 -8.84 -6.75 -3.25
C LEU A 117 -8.66 -6.39 -4.72
N GLY A 118 -7.47 -5.86 -5.04
CA GLY A 118 -7.05 -5.63 -6.42
C GLY A 118 -6.68 -6.92 -7.12
N ARG A 119 -7.16 -7.10 -8.35
CA ARG A 119 -6.72 -8.18 -9.23
C ARG A 119 -6.19 -7.62 -10.54
N ARG A 120 -4.94 -7.94 -10.88
CA ARG A 120 -4.39 -7.69 -12.21
C ARG A 120 -5.07 -8.61 -13.23
N ARG A 121 -5.62 -8.03 -14.31
CA ARG A 121 -6.19 -8.79 -15.43
C ARG A 121 -5.34 -8.56 -16.69
N PRO A 122 -4.93 -9.63 -17.39
CA PRO A 122 -4.14 -9.48 -18.61
C PRO A 122 -5.01 -8.85 -19.71
N GLN A 123 -4.52 -7.78 -20.32
CA GLN A 123 -5.21 -7.04 -21.38
C GLN A 123 -4.79 -7.47 -22.79
N GLY A 124 -3.79 -8.36 -22.91
CA GLY A 124 -3.30 -8.81 -24.22
C GLY A 124 -2.32 -9.97 -24.16
N ARG A 125 -1.91 -10.45 -25.34
CA ARG A 125 -0.85 -11.45 -25.45
C ARG A 125 0.47 -10.84 -24.97
N GLY A 126 1.18 -11.56 -24.11
CA GLY A 126 2.44 -11.09 -23.53
C GLY A 126 2.33 -10.42 -22.17
N SER A 127 1.12 -10.12 -21.66
CA SER A 127 0.97 -9.49 -20.33
C SER A 127 1.54 -10.33 -19.19
N TRP A 128 1.53 -11.67 -19.33
CA TRP A 128 2.07 -12.61 -18.34
C TRP A 128 3.02 -13.61 -18.99
N PRO A 129 4.13 -13.98 -18.33
CA PRO A 129 4.92 -15.15 -18.68
C PRO A 129 4.07 -16.43 -18.75
N ALA A 130 4.55 -17.44 -19.49
CA ALA A 130 3.80 -18.69 -19.68
C ALA A 130 3.43 -19.38 -18.36
N HIS A 131 4.36 -19.42 -17.40
CA HIS A 131 4.12 -20.02 -16.08
C HIS A 131 3.06 -19.25 -15.28
N ALA A 132 3.08 -17.91 -15.31
CA ALA A 132 2.08 -17.09 -14.63
C ALA A 132 0.69 -17.27 -15.25
N ARG A 133 0.59 -17.48 -16.57
CA ARG A 133 -0.69 -17.86 -17.20
C ARG A 133 -1.19 -19.20 -16.68
N ALA A 134 -0.34 -20.23 -16.70
CA ALA A 134 -0.70 -21.56 -16.23
C ALA A 134 -1.15 -21.58 -14.76
N GLY A 135 -0.42 -20.88 -13.88
CA GLY A 135 -0.77 -20.78 -12.46
C GLY A 135 -2.07 -20.02 -12.16
N ASN A 136 -2.56 -19.20 -13.10
CA ASN A 136 -3.82 -18.44 -12.98
C ASN A 136 -4.99 -19.07 -13.78
N LEU A 137 -4.80 -20.25 -14.39
CA LEU A 137 -5.86 -20.99 -15.11
C LEU A 137 -6.73 -21.88 -14.19
N ALA A 138 -6.34 -22.05 -12.92
CA ALA A 138 -7.06 -22.84 -11.94
C ALA A 138 -8.22 -22.08 -11.29
#